data_AF-A0A4Q3RCD7-F1
#
_entry.id   AF-A0A4Q3RCD7-F1
#
_cell.length_a   1.000
_cell.length_b   1.000
_cell.length_c   1.000
_cell.angle_alpha   90.00
_cell.angle_beta   90.00
_cell.angle_gamma   90.00
#
_symmetry.space_group_name_H-M   'P 1'
#
loop_
_entity.id
_entity.type
_entity.pdbx_description
1 polymer ?
#
loop_
_entity_poly.entity_id
_entity_poly.type
_entity_poly.pdbx_seq_one_letter_code
_entity_poly.pdbx_strand_id
1 'polypeptide(L)' 'MNNSGAIVYEQLTNGLSGQTQVRLPMLSKGMYFIRIVGKNTESKTVMIE' A
#
# COMPACT_ATOMS: atom_id res chain seq x y z
N MET A 1 9.67 -10.43 -8.59
CA MET A 1 9.20 -10.64 -7.19
C MET A 1 10.00 -9.70 -6.30
N ASN A 2 9.37 -8.75 -5.60
CA ASN A 2 10.03 -8.00 -4.52
C ASN A 2 10.20 -8.92 -3.29
N ASN A 3 11.03 -9.95 -3.44
CA ASN A 3 11.21 -11.03 -2.49
C ASN A 3 11.94 -10.62 -1.18
N SER A 4 12.13 -9.32 -0.96
CA SER A 4 12.91 -8.76 0.14
C SER A 4 12.06 -8.20 1.29
N GLY A 5 10.72 -8.14 1.16
CA GLY A 5 9.87 -7.49 2.17
C GLY A 5 10.14 -5.99 2.32
N ALA A 6 10.84 -5.38 1.34
CA ALA A 6 11.19 -3.97 1.35
C ALA A 6 9.94 -3.09 1.18
N ILE A 7 9.84 -2.06 2.02
CA ILE A 7 8.82 -1.03 1.87
C ILE A 7 9.20 -0.17 0.67
N VAL A 8 8.41 -0.27 -0.41
CA VAL A 8 8.63 0.50 -1.65
C VAL A 8 7.87 1.82 -1.66
N TYR A 9 6.90 1.98 -0.75
CA TYR A 9 6.09 3.18 -0.60
C TYR A 9 5.50 3.24 0.81
N GLU A 10 5.59 4.40 1.45
CA GLU A 10 4.97 4.69 2.74
C GLU A 10 4.38 6.10 2.70
N GLN A 11 3.15 6.26 3.17
CA GLN A 11 2.49 7.55 3.28
C GLN A 11 1.70 7.62 4.59
N LEU A 12 1.92 8.70 5.35
CA LEU A 12 1.11 9.04 6.51
C LEU A 12 -0.06 9.93 6.07
N THR A 13 -1.26 9.57 6.50
CA THR A 13 -2.49 10.32 6.21
C THR A 13 -3.20 10.67 7.51
N ASN A 14 -3.41 11.96 7.76
CA ASN A 14 -4.10 12.44 8.96
C ASN A 14 -5.54 12.85 8.62
N GLY A 15 -6.48 12.56 9.51
CA GLY A 15 -7.85 13.08 9.39
C GLY A 15 -8.66 12.52 8.22
N LEU A 16 -8.43 11.26 7.82
CA LEU A 16 -9.20 10.64 6.75
C LEU A 16 -10.66 10.42 7.18
N SER A 17 -11.59 10.97 6.40
CA SER A 17 -13.03 10.66 6.48
C SER A 17 -13.51 10.11 5.14
N GLY A 18 -14.17 8.95 5.15
CA GLY A 18 -14.70 8.33 3.93
C GLY A 18 -13.63 7.57 3.12
N GLN A 19 -13.68 7.68 1.80
CA GLN A 19 -12.78 6.98 0.87
C GLN A 19 -11.58 7.87 0.50
N THR A 20 -10.36 7.32 0.59
CA THR A 20 -9.13 8.01 0.19
C THR A 20 -8.48 7.27 -0.98
N GLN A 21 -8.12 8.00 -2.03
CA GLN A 21 -7.36 7.45 -3.15
C GLN A 21 -5.87 7.79 -2.96
N VAL A 22 -5.03 6.77 -2.98
CA VAL A 22 -3.57 6.90 -2.92
C VAL A 22 -3.00 6.60 -4.30
N ARG A 23 -2.21 7.52 -4.84
CA ARG A 23 -1.50 7.31 -6.11
C ARG A 23 -0.16 6.64 -5.83
N LEU A 24 -0.02 5.42 -6.30
CA LEU A 24 1.25 4.70 -6.21
C LEU A 24 2.24 5.26 -7.26
N PRO A 25 3.54 5.34 -6.96
CA PRO A 25 4.57 5.65 -7.96
C PRO A 25 4.59 4.56 -9.05
N MET A 26 5.37 4.76 -10.12
CA MET A 26 5.60 3.71 -11.11
C MET A 26 6.33 2.54 -10.45
N LEU A 27 5.55 1.57 -9.98
CA LEU A 27 6.03 0.30 -9.46
C LEU A 27 6.14 -0.70 -10.62
N SER A 28 7.16 -1.55 -10.58
CA SER A 28 7.29 -2.64 -11.54
C SER A 28 6.10 -3.60 -11.46
N LYS A 29 5.79 -4.29 -12.55
CA LYS A 29 4.73 -5.31 -12.56
C LYS A 29 5.03 -6.41 -11.55
N GLY A 30 4.03 -6.83 -10.78
CA GLY A 30 4.18 -7.91 -9.80
C GLY A 30 3.23 -7.83 -8.61
N MET A 31 3.45 -8.74 -7.66
CA MET A 31 2.67 -8.85 -6.44
C MET A 31 3.19 -7.91 -5.36
N TYR A 32 2.30 -7.16 -4.73
CA TYR A 32 2.59 -6.25 -3.63
C TYR A 32 1.67 -6.49 -2.45
N PHE A 33 2.22 -6.38 -1.25
CA PHE A 33 1.48 -6.41 0.00
C PHE A 33 1.23 -4.97 0.46
N ILE A 34 -0.04 -4.62 0.68
CA ILE A 34 -0.46 -3.33 1.22
C ILE A 34 -0.88 -3.54 2.67
N ARG A 35 -0.33 -2.72 3.57
CA ARG A 35 -0.71 -2.66 4.98
C ARG A 35 -1.20 -1.26 5.32
N ILE A 36 -2.41 -1.14 5.83
CA ILE A 36 -2.96 0.11 6.36
C ILE A 36 -2.87 0.03 7.88
N VAL A 37 -2.02 0.86 8.47
CA VAL A 37 -1.79 0.87 9.92
C VAL A 37 -2.60 1.98 10.56
N GLY A 38 -3.46 1.62 11.51
CA GLY A 38 -4.32 2.55 12.24
C GLY A 38 -5.07 1.83 13.34
N LYS A 39 -6.13 2.44 13.87
CA LYS A 39 -6.98 1.82 14.91
C LYS A 39 -7.56 0.48 14.44
N ASN A 40 -7.92 0.39 13.16
CA ASN A 40 -8.37 -0.85 12.51
C ASN A 40 -7.33 -1.20 11.43
N THR A 41 -6.33 -1.98 11.81
CA THR A 41 -5.29 -2.39 10.85
C THR A 41 -5.86 -3.37 9.83
N GLU A 42 -5.63 -3.10 8.55
CA GLU A 42 -6.07 -3.96 7.44
C GLU A 42 -4.88 -4.27 6.52
N SER A 43 -4.93 -5.41 5.83
CA SER A 43 -3.89 -5.81 4.89
C SER A 43 -4.49 -6.53 3.67
N LYS A 44 -3.89 -6.28 2.49
CA LYS A 44 -4.35 -6.85 1.22
C LYS A 44 -3.17 -7.09 0.28
N THR A 45 -3.25 -8.13 -0.53
CA THR A 45 -2.30 -8.38 -1.62
C THR A 45 -2.90 -7.95 -2.95
N VAL A 46 -2.14 -7.22 -3.77
CA VAL A 46 -2.56 -6.74 -5.09
C VAL A 46 -1.54 -7.12 -6.15
N MET A 47 -2.02 -7.41 -7.36
CA MET A 47 -1.18 -7.56 -8.55
C MET A 47 -1.17 -6.22 -9.29
N ILE A 48 0.01 -5.69 -9.59
CA ILE A 48 0.19 -4.58 -10.51
C ILE A 48 0.55 -5.18 -11.87
N GLU A 49 -0.29 -4.90 -12.88
CA GLU A 49 -0.18 -5.43 -14.25
C GLU A 49 0.52 -4.49 -15.23
#